data_AF-A0A287D6B8-F1
#
_entry.id   AF-A0A287D6B8-F1
#
_cell.length_a   1.000
_cell.length_b   1.000
_cell.length_c   1.000
_cell.angle_alpha   90.00
_cell.angle_beta   90.00
_cell.angle_gamma   90.00
#
_symmetry.space_group_name_H-M   'P 1'
#
loop_
_entity.id
_entity.type
_entity.pdbx_description
1 polymer ?
#
loop_
_entity_poly.entity_id
_entity_poly.type
_entity_poly.pdbx_seq_one_letter_code
_entity_poly.pdbx_strand_id
1 'polypeptide(L)'
;ELTAPLLATAQAERLDQEEAQYQREYSEFKRQQLELDDELKSVENQMRYAQMQLDKLKKTNVFNATFHIWHSGQFGTINNFRLGRLPSVPVEWNEINAAWGQTVLLLHALANKMGLKFQRYRLVP
;
A
#
# COMPACT_ATOMS: atom_id res chain seq x y z
N GLU A 1 46.66 25.12 59.60
CA GLU A 1 46.17 25.66 58.31
C GLU A 1 46.15 24.64 57.16
N LEU A 2 46.63 23.41 57.32
CA LEU A 2 46.67 22.38 56.25
C LEU A 2 45.36 21.58 56.03
N THR A 3 44.33 21.78 56.86
CA THR A 3 43.09 20.97 56.86
C THR A 3 42.03 21.43 55.85
N ALA A 4 41.99 22.72 55.51
CA ALA A 4 41.03 23.27 54.55
C ALA A 4 41.19 22.73 53.10
N PRO A 5 42.40 22.64 52.52
CA PRO A 5 42.55 22.12 51.16
C PRO A 5 42.22 20.62 51.03
N LEU A 6 42.51 19.80 52.06
CA LEU A 6 42.18 18.37 52.08
C LEU A 6 40.67 18.10 52.14
N LEU A 7 39.92 18.97 52.84
CA LEU A 7 38.46 18.92 52.86
C LEU A 7 37.86 19.32 51.50
N ALA A 8 38.43 20.32 50.84
CA ALA A 8 38.00 20.76 49.52
C ALA A 8 38.24 19.68 48.45
N THR A 9 39.37 18.97 48.49
CA THR A 9 39.65 17.86 47.56
C THR A 9 38.70 16.69 47.77
N ALA A 10 38.41 16.32 49.03
CA ALA A 10 37.48 15.24 49.34
C ALA A 10 36.02 15.58 48.94
N GLN A 11 35.64 16.86 48.99
CA GLN A 11 34.35 17.33 48.49
C GLN A 11 34.29 17.32 46.97
N ALA A 12 35.37 17.73 46.28
CA ALA A 12 35.47 17.66 44.82
C ALA A 12 35.35 16.21 44.32
N GLU A 13 36.06 15.26 44.94
CA GLU A 13 35.98 13.83 44.57
C GLU A 13 34.58 13.25 44.74
N ARG A 14 33.81 13.70 45.74
CA ARG A 14 32.41 13.29 45.93
C ARG A 14 31.51 13.84 44.84
N LEU A 15 31.67 15.12 44.49
CA LEU A 15 30.91 15.76 43.41
C LEU A 15 31.21 15.10 42.07
N ASP A 16 32.46 14.75 41.79
CA ASP A 16 32.85 14.02 40.57
C ASP A 16 32.21 12.63 40.50
N GLN A 17 32.09 11.93 41.63
CA GLN A 17 31.43 10.63 41.70
C GLN A 17 29.91 10.74 41.46
N GLU A 18 29.26 11.74 42.05
CA GLU A 18 27.84 12.03 41.85
C GLU A 18 27.57 12.44 40.39
N GLU A 19 28.42 13.28 39.81
CA GLU A 19 28.31 13.68 38.40
C GLU A 19 28.47 12.45 37.48
N ALA A 20 29.44 11.58 37.75
CA ALA A 20 29.64 10.35 36.97
C ALA A 20 28.47 9.36 37.11
N GLN A 21 27.77 9.33 38.24
CA GLN A 21 26.54 8.55 38.41
C GLN A 21 25.39 9.17 37.60
N TYR A 22 25.17 10.48 37.74
CA TYR A 22 24.16 11.20 36.98
C TYR A 22 24.36 11.09 35.47
N GLN A 23 25.60 11.22 34.99
CA GLN A 23 25.91 11.08 33.57
C GLN A 23 25.60 9.67 33.04
N ARG A 24 25.81 8.63 33.85
CA ARG A 24 25.44 7.25 33.50
C ARG A 24 23.94 7.07 33.40
N GLU A 25 23.19 7.49 34.42
CA GLU A 25 21.72 7.41 34.43
C GLU A 25 21.10 8.22 33.28
N TYR A 26 21.60 9.43 33.03
CA TYR A 26 21.16 10.25 31.90
C TYR A 26 21.44 9.58 30.55
N SER A 27 22.60 8.94 30.40
CA SER A 27 22.95 8.23 29.16
C SER A 27 22.07 7.01 28.94
N GLU A 28 21.73 6.27 30.00
CA GLU A 28 20.81 5.14 29.94
C GLU A 28 19.40 5.59 29.55
N PHE A 29 18.88 6.64 30.19
CA PHE A 29 17.56 7.20 29.85
C PHE A 29 17.52 7.69 28.41
N LYS A 30 18.57 8.40 27.96
CA LYS A 30 18.68 8.88 26.58
C LYS A 30 18.74 7.72 25.58
N ARG A 31 19.41 6.61 25.91
CA ARG A 31 19.41 5.40 25.08
C ARG A 31 18.00 4.81 24.96
N GLN A 32 17.29 4.66 26.07
CA GLN A 32 15.91 4.15 26.07
C GLN A 32 14.97 5.05 25.24
N GLN A 33 15.12 6.37 25.35
CA GLN A 33 14.34 7.31 24.56
C GLN A 33 14.59 7.13 23.06
N LEU A 34 15.86 6.97 22.64
CA LEU A 34 16.21 6.74 21.24
C LEU A 34 15.65 5.41 20.71
N GLU A 35 15.68 4.36 21.52
CA GLU A 35 15.11 3.05 21.17
C GLU A 35 13.59 3.15 20.95
N LEU A 36 12.87 3.82 21.86
CA LEU A 36 11.44 4.05 21.72
C LEU A 36 11.08 4.92 20.52
N ASP A 37 11.86 5.96 20.24
CA ASP A 37 11.66 6.82 19.07
C ASP A 37 11.86 6.04 17.76
N ASP A 38 12.84 5.15 17.71
CA ASP A 38 13.08 4.30 16.54
C ASP A 38 11.99 3.24 16.37
N GLU A 39 11.50 2.64 17.46
CA GLU A 39 10.33 1.76 17.44
C GLU A 39 9.08 2.50 16.94
N LEU A 40 8.81 3.70 17.45
CA LEU A 40 7.69 4.52 17.01
C LEU A 40 7.77 4.82 15.51
N LYS A 41 8.92 5.27 15.02
CA LYS A 41 9.13 5.54 13.59
C LYS A 41 8.94 4.27 12.74
N SER A 42 9.40 3.13 13.24
CA SER A 42 9.23 1.84 12.57
C SER A 42 7.75 1.50 12.41
N VAL A 43 6.98 1.60 13.50
CA VAL A 43 5.52 1.34 13.50
C VAL A 43 4.77 2.34 12.61
N GLU A 44 5.11 3.63 12.67
CA GLU A 44 4.52 4.65 11.80
C GLU A 44 4.76 4.35 10.32
N ASN A 45 5.96 3.90 9.97
CA ASN A 45 6.30 3.52 8.61
C ASN A 45 5.50 2.28 8.15
N GLN A 46 5.34 1.28 9.01
CA GLN A 46 4.50 0.12 8.73
C GLN A 46 3.03 0.51 8.53
N MET A 47 2.49 1.38 9.39
CA MET A 47 1.13 1.90 9.26
C MET A 47 0.95 2.66 7.95
N ARG A 48 1.89 3.53 7.59
CA ARG A 48 1.87 4.26 6.31
C ARG A 48 1.89 3.30 5.12
N TYR A 49 2.75 2.28 5.15
CA TYR A 49 2.82 1.26 4.10
C TYR A 49 1.49 0.50 3.96
N ALA A 50 0.92 0.04 5.08
CA ALA A 50 -0.36 -0.66 5.09
C ALA A 50 -1.49 0.22 4.53
N GLN A 51 -1.53 1.51 4.90
CA GLN A 51 -2.49 2.47 4.37
C GLN A 51 -2.34 2.64 2.84
N MET A 52 -1.11 2.74 2.33
CA MET A 52 -0.86 2.83 0.90
C MET A 52 -1.34 1.58 0.14
N GLN A 53 -1.11 0.37 0.69
CA GLN A 53 -1.61 -0.86 0.08
C GLN A 53 -3.13 -0.91 0.08
N LEU A 54 -3.76 -0.52 1.18
CA LEU A 54 -5.21 -0.45 1.30
C LEU A 54 -5.81 0.54 0.29
N ASP A 55 -5.21 1.71 0.11
CA ASP A 55 -5.64 2.68 -0.91
C ASP A 55 -5.47 2.14 -2.33
N LYS A 56 -4.39 1.40 -2.60
CA LYS A 56 -4.18 0.72 -3.89
C LYS A 56 -5.26 -0.33 -4.17
N LEU A 57 -5.58 -1.14 -3.17
CA LEU A 57 -6.64 -2.16 -3.27
C LEU A 57 -8.02 -1.52 -3.47
N LYS A 58 -8.33 -0.44 -2.73
CA LYS A 58 -9.58 0.31 -2.92
C LYS A 58 -9.71 0.91 -4.31
N LYS A 59 -8.60 1.39 -4.89
CA LYS A 59 -8.56 1.93 -6.27
C LYS A 59 -8.62 0.82 -7.34
N THR A 60 -8.23 -0.40 -6.99
CA THR A 60 -8.26 -1.54 -7.92
C THR A 60 -9.68 -2.07 -8.00
N ASN A 61 -10.47 -1.49 -8.89
CA ASN A 61 -11.75 -2.06 -9.27
C ASN A 61 -11.48 -3.40 -9.99
N VAL A 62 -11.83 -4.51 -9.33
CA VAL A 62 -11.66 -5.89 -9.87
C VAL A 62 -12.24 -6.01 -11.28
N PHE A 63 -13.34 -5.32 -11.59
CA PHE A 63 -13.91 -5.33 -12.94
C PHE A 63 -12.98 -4.69 -13.98
N ASN A 64 -12.33 -3.58 -13.65
CA ASN A 64 -11.38 -2.93 -14.55
C ASN A 64 -10.08 -3.74 -14.70
N ALA A 65 -9.71 -4.52 -13.66
CA ALA A 65 -8.55 -5.39 -13.70
C ALA A 65 -8.80 -6.66 -14.52
N THR A 66 -10.00 -7.24 -14.43
CA THR A 66 -10.38 -8.46 -15.16
C THR A 66 -10.88 -8.19 -16.57
N PHE A 67 -11.51 -7.03 -16.81
CA PHE A 67 -12.06 -6.63 -18.12
C PHE A 67 -11.52 -5.26 -18.51
N HIS A 68 -10.33 -5.26 -19.12
CA HIS A 68 -9.70 -4.04 -19.57
C HIS A 68 -10.32 -3.57 -20.88
N ILE A 69 -11.25 -2.61 -20.80
CA ILE A 69 -11.87 -1.97 -21.96
C ILE A 69 -11.03 -0.78 -22.40
N TRP A 70 -10.59 -0.79 -23.65
CA TRP A 70 -9.78 0.26 -24.24
C TRP A 70 -10.14 0.47 -25.72
N HIS A 71 -9.28 1.18 -26.46
CA HIS A 71 -9.42 1.35 -27.90
C HIS A 71 -8.09 1.14 -28.61
N SER A 72 -8.14 0.61 -29.83
CA SER A 72 -7.00 0.47 -30.73
C SER A 72 -7.39 1.01 -32.10
N GLY A 73 -6.93 2.22 -32.41
CA GLY A 73 -7.36 2.94 -33.62
C GLY A 73 -8.86 3.17 -33.64
N GLN A 74 -9.55 2.56 -34.61
CA GLN A 74 -11.00 2.66 -34.82
C GLN A 74 -11.80 1.56 -34.11
N PHE A 75 -11.14 0.63 -33.42
CA PHE A 75 -11.79 -0.47 -32.71
C PHE A 75 -11.85 -0.24 -31.21
N GLY A 76 -12.97 -0.57 -30.58
CA GLY A 76 -13.00 -0.84 -29.14
C GLY A 76 -12.34 -2.19 -28.84
N THR A 77 -11.63 -2.29 -27.73
CA THR A 77 -10.98 -3.54 -27.29
C THR A 77 -11.43 -3.93 -25.89
N ILE A 78 -11.52 -5.23 -25.63
CA ILE A 78 -11.71 -5.80 -24.30
C ILE A 78 -10.67 -6.91 -24.10
N ASN A 79 -9.84 -6.79 -23.06
CA ASN A 79 -8.72 -7.72 -22.80
C ASN A 79 -7.87 -7.96 -24.06
N ASN A 80 -7.58 -6.87 -24.77
CA ASN A 80 -6.81 -6.84 -26.02
C ASN A 80 -7.48 -7.45 -27.25
N PHE A 81 -8.72 -7.97 -27.16
CA PHE A 81 -9.48 -8.43 -28.33
C PHE A 81 -10.28 -7.29 -28.95
N ARG A 82 -10.20 -7.13 -30.27
CA ARG A 82 -10.91 -6.08 -31.03
C ARG A 82 -12.35 -6.45 -31.31
N LEU A 83 -13.28 -5.57 -30.92
CA LEU A 83 -14.71 -5.67 -31.23
C LEU A 83 -15.02 -4.95 -32.54
N GLY A 84 -14.92 -5.68 -33.64
CA GLY A 84 -15.36 -5.20 -34.94
C GLY A 84 -14.40 -5.60 -36.04
N ARG A 85 -14.79 -5.24 -37.26
CA ARG A 85 -13.99 -5.49 -38.47
C ARG A 85 -14.12 -4.31 -39.41
N LEU A 86 -13.02 -3.91 -40.02
CA LEU A 86 -13.02 -2.91 -41.09
C LEU A 86 -12.51 -3.52 -42.39
N PRO A 87 -12.89 -2.98 -43.57
CA PRO A 87 -12.35 -3.43 -44.86
C PRO A 87 -10.82 -3.29 -44.95
N SER A 88 -10.27 -2.24 -44.32
CA SER A 88 -8.83 -1.97 -44.28
C SER A 88 -8.06 -2.84 -43.29
N VAL A 89 -8.72 -3.33 -42.24
CA VAL A 89 -8.11 -4.15 -41.18
C VAL A 89 -9.06 -5.32 -40.89
N PRO A 90 -8.88 -6.47 -41.58
CA PRO A 90 -9.65 -7.65 -41.28
C PRO A 90 -9.27 -8.18 -39.90
N VAL A 91 -10.29 -8.35 -39.05
CA VAL A 91 -10.17 -9.01 -37.75
C VAL A 91 -10.77 -10.41 -37.88
N GLU A 92 -10.07 -11.39 -37.32
CA GLU A 92 -10.48 -12.78 -37.33
C GLU A 92 -11.75 -12.98 -36.50
N TRP A 93 -12.66 -13.83 -36.99
CA TRP A 93 -13.93 -14.10 -36.29
C TRP A 93 -13.71 -14.68 -34.89
N ASN A 94 -12.65 -15.47 -34.71
CA ASN A 94 -12.28 -16.01 -33.40
C ASN A 94 -11.95 -14.90 -32.39
N GLU A 95 -11.29 -13.84 -32.83
CA GLU A 95 -10.96 -12.68 -31.96
C GLU A 95 -12.23 -11.92 -31.57
N ILE A 96 -13.11 -11.68 -32.54
CA ILE A 96 -14.40 -11.00 -32.31
C ILE A 96 -15.27 -11.82 -31.35
N ASN A 97 -15.34 -13.14 -31.55
CA ASN A 97 -16.10 -14.05 -30.69
C ASN A 97 -15.53 -14.10 -29.27
N ALA A 98 -14.19 -14.12 -29.12
CA ALA A 98 -13.54 -14.03 -27.82
C ALA A 98 -13.90 -12.71 -27.12
N ALA A 99 -13.89 -11.60 -27.84
CA ALA A 99 -14.27 -10.30 -27.31
C ALA A 99 -15.75 -10.25 -26.86
N TRP A 100 -16.66 -10.87 -27.62
CA TRP A 100 -18.06 -11.01 -27.22
C TRP A 100 -18.23 -11.89 -25.98
N GLY A 101 -17.50 -13.00 -25.88
CA GLY A 101 -17.50 -13.84 -24.67
C GLY A 101 -17.06 -13.06 -23.44
N GLN A 102 -15.97 -12.29 -23.54
CA GLN A 102 -15.52 -11.40 -22.47
C GLN A 102 -16.57 -10.35 -22.10
N THR A 103 -17.27 -9.79 -23.08
CA THR A 103 -18.32 -8.77 -22.87
C THR A 103 -19.54 -9.36 -22.14
N VAL A 104 -19.98 -10.56 -22.52
CA VAL A 104 -21.08 -11.27 -21.85
C VAL A 104 -20.70 -11.66 -20.43
N LEU A 105 -19.46 -12.13 -20.22
CA LEU A 105 -18.95 -12.47 -18.90
C LEU A 105 -18.89 -11.24 -17.98
N LEU A 106 -18.44 -10.09 -18.50
CA LEU A 106 -18.45 -8.82 -17.78
C LEU A 106 -19.87 -8.43 -17.34
N LEU A 107 -20.83 -8.46 -18.28
CA LEU A 107 -22.22 -8.11 -17.99
C LEU A 107 -22.84 -9.06 -16.95
N HIS A 108 -22.55 -10.36 -17.05
CA HIS A 108 -22.99 -11.37 -16.08
C HIS A 108 -22.40 -11.10 -14.69
N ALA A 109 -21.10 -10.80 -14.60
CA ALA A 109 -20.44 -10.49 -13.34
C ALA A 109 -20.99 -9.19 -12.70
N LEU A 110 -21.27 -8.16 -13.50
CA LEU A 110 -21.89 -6.91 -13.04
C LEU A 110 -23.32 -7.13 -12.52
N ALA A 111 -24.14 -7.87 -13.26
CA ALA A 111 -25.50 -8.19 -12.85
C ALA A 111 -25.53 -8.97 -11.53
N ASN A 112 -24.64 -9.97 -11.39
CA ASN A 112 -24.51 -10.74 -10.14
C ASN A 112 -24.07 -9.86 -8.97
N LYS A 113 -23.10 -8.94 -9.17
CA LYS A 113 -22.67 -8.02 -8.11
C LYS A 113 -23.78 -7.06 -7.67
N MET A 114 -24.61 -6.60 -8.60
CA MET A 114 -25.73 -5.69 -8.30
C MET A 114 -27.01 -6.41 -7.85
N GLY A 115 -27.03 -7.76 -7.87
CA GLY A 115 -28.23 -8.54 -7.62
C GLY A 115 -29.31 -8.37 -8.69
N LEU A 116 -28.95 -7.89 -9.89
CA LEU A 116 -29.88 -7.64 -10.98
C LEU A 116 -30.20 -8.94 -11.72
N LYS A 117 -31.49 -9.28 -11.83
CA LYS A 117 -31.97 -10.38 -12.68
C LYS A 117 -32.60 -9.82 -13.94
N PHE A 118 -32.05 -10.20 -15.10
CA PHE A 118 -32.63 -9.86 -16.39
C PHE A 118 -33.97 -10.61 -16.58
N GLN A 119 -34.99 -9.91 -17.08
CA GLN A 119 -36.34 -10.46 -17.21
C GLN A 119 -36.57 -11.20 -18.54
N ARG A 120 -36.04 -10.66 -19.65
CA ARG A 120 -36.29 -11.17 -21.01
C ARG A 120 -35.20 -12.12 -21.52
N TYR A 121 -34.00 -12.03 -20.97
CA TYR A 121 -32.83 -12.72 -21.49
C TYR A 121 -32.04 -13.34 -20.34
N ARG A 122 -31.42 -14.50 -20.61
CA ARG A 122 -30.46 -15.14 -19.71
C ARG A 122 -29.09 -15.10 -20.34
N LEU A 123 -28.12 -14.54 -19.63
CA LEU A 123 -26.72 -14.56 -20.05
C LEU A 123 -26.13 -15.95 -19.77
N VAL A 124 -25.49 -16.52 -20.78
CA VAL A 124 -24.67 -17.74 -20.67
C VAL A 124 -23.31 -17.37 -21.24
N PRO A 125 -22.36 -16.96 -20.39
CA PRO A 125 -21.00 -16.62 -20.81
C PRO A 125 -20.25 -17.82 -21.40
#